data_AF-I2F5A0-F1
#
_entry.id   AF-I2F5A0-F1
#
_cell.length_a   1.000
_cell.length_b   1.000
_cell.length_c   1.000
_cell.angle_alpha   90.00
_cell.angle_beta   90.00
_cell.angle_gamma   90.00
#
_symmetry.space_group_name_H-M   'P 1'
#
loop_
_entity.id
_entity.type
_entity.pdbx_description
1 polymer ?
#
loop_
_entity_poly.entity_id
_entity_poly.type
_entity_poly.pdbx_seq_one_letter_code
_entity_poly.pdbx_strand_id
1 'polypeptide(L)'
;MERTRAGLTLVELAVVLAVFTIVLASVLLMFTDLTRRSRIALGEVERYSELFRVDSLIQAELSKAGPNVEKITLVRESEEGPAKGLRYMVSLPFVRGKVTKQFYIDEGRLFIWEKQSGQGDFPADSTADVIESFDKSEDIIFSSSSFDHVDLEFESVDGGSVSYSIMLSSPDGTRTHRSSVRLINVK
;
A
#
# COMPACT_ATOMS: atom_id res chain seq x y z
N MET A 1 41.44 61.85 29.95
CA MET A 1 40.57 60.67 30.06
C MET A 1 39.24 61.04 29.43
N GLU A 2 39.20 61.08 28.10
CA GLU A 2 38.00 61.51 27.37
C GLU A 2 37.17 60.28 27.01
N ARG A 3 35.96 60.22 27.58
CA ARG A 3 34.90 59.31 27.16
C ARG A 3 34.35 59.83 25.83
N THR A 4 34.86 59.36 24.70
CA THR A 4 34.19 59.54 23.42
C THR A 4 32.96 58.63 23.38
N ARG A 5 31.80 59.28 23.36
CA ARG A 5 30.48 58.65 23.24
C ARG A 5 30.44 57.82 21.95
N ALA A 6 30.06 56.55 22.05
CA ALA A 6 29.75 55.72 20.90
C ALA A 6 28.49 56.29 20.21
N GLY A 7 28.69 57.09 19.17
CA GLY A 7 27.61 57.61 18.32
C GLY A 7 27.60 56.86 16.99
N LEU A 8 26.53 56.12 16.72
CA LEU A 8 26.29 55.44 15.45
C LEU A 8 26.27 56.48 14.31
N THR A 9 27.14 56.33 13.32
CA THR A 9 27.11 57.19 12.13
C THR A 9 26.04 56.71 11.15
N LEU A 10 25.43 57.62 10.38
CA LEU A 10 24.43 57.29 9.35
C LEU A 10 24.93 56.27 8.32
N VAL A 11 26.24 56.30 8.02
CA VAL A 11 26.89 55.36 7.08
C VAL A 11 26.96 53.97 7.68
N GLU A 12 27.36 53.82 8.95
CA GLU A 12 27.36 52.52 9.64
C GLU A 12 25.95 51.94 9.70
N LEU A 13 24.93 52.77 9.98
CA LEU A 13 23.53 52.33 9.97
C LEU A 13 23.11 51.82 8.59
N ALA A 14 23.47 52.53 7.51
CA ALA A 14 23.15 52.15 6.14
C ALA A 14 23.83 50.82 5.74
N VAL A 15 25.09 50.62 6.12
CA VAL A 15 25.82 49.38 5.86
C VAL A 15 25.19 48.22 6.63
N VAL A 16 24.85 48.42 7.91
CA VAL A 16 24.18 47.38 8.73
C VAL A 16 22.83 47.02 8.13
N LEU A 17 22.02 48.00 7.70
CA LEU A 17 20.74 47.75 7.05
C LEU A 17 20.91 46.99 5.73
N ALA A 18 21.90 47.35 4.91
CA ALA A 18 22.16 46.66 3.65
C ALA A 18 22.55 45.19 3.87
N VAL A 19 23.49 44.93 4.79
CA VAL A 19 23.91 43.57 5.14
C VAL A 19 22.74 42.78 5.73
N PHE A 20 21.98 43.39 6.64
CA PHE A 20 20.81 42.75 7.24
C PHE A 20 19.76 42.36 6.20
N THR A 21 19.50 43.23 5.22
CA THR A 21 18.52 42.98 4.16
C THR A 21 18.97 41.84 3.25
N ILE A 22 20.25 41.81 2.87
CA ILE A 22 20.83 40.74 2.05
C ILE A 22 20.73 39.40 2.79
N VAL A 23 21.17 39.36 4.05
CA VAL A 23 21.12 38.15 4.87
C VAL A 23 19.68 37.67 5.05
N LEU A 24 18.76 38.58 5.37
CA LEU A 24 17.34 38.25 5.52
C LEU A 24 16.74 37.70 4.22
N ALA A 25 17.05 38.32 3.08
CA ALA A 25 16.61 37.85 1.77
C ALA A 25 17.16 36.45 1.46
N SER A 26 18.45 36.21 1.71
CA SER A 26 19.07 34.89 1.51
C SER A 26 18.43 33.82 2.40
N VAL A 27 18.18 34.12 3.68
CA VAL A 27 17.51 33.19 4.61
C VAL A 27 16.08 32.89 4.16
N LEU A 28 15.33 33.90 3.70
CA LEU A 28 13.96 33.71 3.20
C LEU A 28 13.92 32.84 1.94
N LEU A 29 14.85 33.05 1.01
CA LEU A 29 14.97 32.22 -0.19
C LEU A 29 15.30 30.77 0.18
N MET A 30 16.27 30.56 1.07
CA MET A 30 16.64 29.24 1.56
C MET A 30 15.47 28.55 2.28
N PHE A 31 14.73 29.27 3.12
CA PHE A 31 13.57 28.74 3.83
C PHE A 31 12.46 28.33 2.85
N THR A 32 12.21 29.12 1.82
CA THR A 32 11.22 28.81 0.78
C THR A 32 11.61 27.55 0.00
N ASP A 33 12.88 27.43 -0.41
CA ASP A 33 13.37 26.24 -1.11
C ASP A 33 13.29 24.99 -0.22
N LEU A 34 13.71 25.09 1.04
CA LEU A 34 13.66 24.00 2.00
C LEU A 34 12.21 23.55 2.27
N THR A 35 11.28 24.49 2.43
CA THR A 35 9.86 24.19 2.61
C THR A 35 9.28 23.47 1.38
N ARG A 36 9.63 23.92 0.18
CA ARG A 36 9.19 23.28 -1.07
C ARG A 36 9.70 21.84 -1.16
N ARG A 37 11.00 21.62 -0.94
CA ARG A 37 11.60 20.28 -0.95
C ARG A 37 11.01 19.37 0.13
N SER A 38 10.80 19.91 1.33
CA SER A 38 10.20 19.17 2.44
C SER A 38 8.78 18.72 2.11
N ARG A 39 7.96 19.57 1.47
CA ARG A 39 6.60 19.17 1.05
C ARG A 39 6.61 18.07 0.01
N ILE A 40 7.53 18.15 -0.96
CA ILE A 40 7.69 17.09 -1.98
C ILE A 40 8.08 15.78 -1.30
N ALA A 41 9.10 15.81 -0.43
CA ALA A 41 9.56 14.62 0.28
C ALA A 41 8.48 14.00 1.18
N LEU A 42 7.72 14.82 1.92
CA LEU A 42 6.61 14.35 2.75
C LEU A 42 5.51 13.68 1.91
N GLY A 43 5.14 14.28 0.79
CA GLY A 43 4.16 13.69 -0.13
C GLY A 43 4.64 12.34 -0.70
N GLU A 44 5.94 12.19 -0.96
CA GLU A 44 6.49 10.89 -1.37
C GLU A 44 6.46 9.86 -0.24
N VAL A 45 6.79 10.26 0.99
CA VAL A 45 6.76 9.37 2.16
C VAL A 45 5.36 8.88 2.47
N GLU A 46 4.35 9.75 2.44
CA GLU A 46 2.94 9.37 2.64
C GLU A 46 2.49 8.34 1.60
N ARG A 47 2.82 8.55 0.32
CA ARG A 47 2.50 7.61 -0.77
C ARG A 47 3.17 6.25 -0.60
N TYR A 48 4.45 6.22 -0.23
CA TYR A 48 5.13 4.96 0.08
C TYR A 48 4.52 4.27 1.30
N SER A 49 4.13 5.04 2.32
CA SER A 49 3.49 4.50 3.51
C SER A 49 2.19 3.77 3.18
N GLU A 50 1.40 4.26 2.23
CA GLU A 50 0.17 3.61 1.79
C GLU A 50 0.45 2.29 1.05
N LEU A 51 1.41 2.30 0.12
CA LEU A 51 1.87 1.09 -0.57
C LEU A 51 2.36 0.02 0.43
N PHE A 52 3.19 0.40 1.40
CA PHE A 52 3.69 -0.52 2.41
C PHE A 52 2.60 -1.04 3.35
N ARG A 53 1.57 -0.24 3.63
CA ARG A 53 0.43 -0.67 4.45
C ARG A 53 -0.39 -1.75 3.73
N VAL A 54 -0.66 -1.56 2.45
CA VAL A 54 -1.36 -2.56 1.62
C VAL A 54 -0.52 -3.82 1.48
N ASP A 55 0.76 -3.67 1.16
CA ASP A 55 1.71 -4.79 1.06
C ASP A 55 1.74 -5.59 2.37
N SER A 56 1.89 -4.93 3.53
CA SER A 56 1.91 -5.61 4.83
C SER A 56 0.62 -6.38 5.13
N LEU A 57 -0.54 -5.88 4.73
CA LEU A 57 -1.83 -6.58 4.90
C LEU A 57 -1.90 -7.83 4.01
N ILE A 58 -1.47 -7.72 2.76
CA ILE A 58 -1.39 -8.86 1.83
C ILE A 58 -0.44 -9.92 2.39
N GLN A 59 0.78 -9.52 2.78
CA GLN A 59 1.76 -10.45 3.35
C GLN A 59 1.23 -11.14 4.61
N ALA A 60 0.59 -10.39 5.51
CA ALA A 60 0.02 -10.94 6.74
C ALA A 60 -1.11 -11.93 6.46
N GLU A 61 -1.98 -11.66 5.49
CA GLU A 61 -3.07 -12.58 5.17
C GLU A 61 -2.58 -13.83 4.42
N LEU A 62 -1.70 -13.66 3.41
CA LEU A 62 -1.15 -14.78 2.64
C LEU A 62 -0.27 -15.71 3.49
N SER A 63 0.35 -15.20 4.55
CA SER A 63 1.09 -16.04 5.50
C SER A 63 0.20 -17.10 6.21
N LYS A 64 -1.12 -16.87 6.25
CA LYS A 64 -2.10 -17.79 6.85
C LYS A 64 -2.58 -18.86 5.88
N ALA A 65 -2.19 -18.78 4.60
CA ALA A 65 -2.59 -19.76 3.61
C ALA A 65 -2.15 -21.17 4.02
N GLY A 66 -3.01 -22.15 3.73
CA GLY A 66 -2.75 -23.55 4.01
C GLY A 66 -1.64 -24.13 3.14
N PRO A 67 -1.26 -25.39 3.42
CA PRO A 67 -0.09 -26.02 2.82
C PRO A 67 -0.26 -26.48 1.36
N ASN A 68 -1.46 -26.39 0.78
CA ASN A 68 -1.72 -26.93 -0.55
C ASN A 68 -1.86 -25.80 -1.59
N VAL A 69 -0.90 -25.71 -2.51
CA VAL A 69 -0.91 -24.74 -3.63
C VAL A 69 -2.09 -24.95 -4.56
N GLU A 70 -2.53 -26.20 -4.77
CA GLU A 70 -3.68 -26.52 -5.62
C GLU A 70 -4.99 -25.97 -5.05
N LYS A 71 -4.98 -25.49 -3.81
CA LYS A 71 -6.10 -24.82 -3.15
C LYS A 71 -5.85 -23.33 -2.99
N ILE A 72 -5.15 -22.74 -3.98
CA ILE A 72 -4.90 -21.32 -4.13
C ILE A 72 -5.17 -20.95 -5.59
N THR A 73 -6.13 -20.06 -5.81
CA THR A 73 -6.59 -19.70 -7.15
C THR A 73 -6.69 -18.19 -7.27
N LEU A 74 -6.27 -17.67 -8.42
CA LEU A 74 -6.46 -16.27 -8.81
C LEU A 74 -7.92 -16.02 -9.15
N VAL A 75 -8.48 -14.93 -8.64
CA VAL A 75 -9.89 -14.56 -8.83
C VAL A 75 -9.95 -13.25 -9.61
N ARG A 76 -10.78 -13.21 -10.65
CA ARG A 76 -10.93 -12.04 -11.54
C ARG A 76 -12.28 -11.36 -11.34
N GLU A 77 -12.33 -10.05 -11.50
CA GLU A 77 -13.59 -9.30 -11.46
C GLU A 77 -14.48 -9.57 -12.69
N SER A 78 -13.85 -9.91 -13.82
CA SER A 78 -14.48 -10.25 -15.10
C SER A 78 -13.66 -11.32 -15.82
N GLU A 79 -14.27 -12.12 -16.70
CA GLU A 79 -13.61 -13.24 -17.40
C GLU A 79 -12.32 -12.83 -18.14
N GLU A 80 -12.30 -11.62 -18.70
CA GLU A 80 -11.15 -11.05 -19.42
C GLU A 80 -10.34 -10.03 -18.60
N GLY A 81 -10.71 -9.80 -17.33
CA GLY A 81 -10.08 -8.79 -16.47
C GLY A 81 -8.83 -9.28 -15.74
N PRO A 82 -8.02 -8.36 -15.18
CA PRO A 82 -6.91 -8.72 -14.30
C PRO A 82 -7.42 -9.45 -13.05
N ALA A 83 -6.58 -10.31 -12.47
CA ALA A 83 -6.90 -11.00 -11.23
C ALA A 83 -6.76 -10.03 -10.05
N LYS A 84 -7.89 -9.51 -9.56
CA LYS A 84 -7.94 -8.58 -8.42
C LYS A 84 -8.12 -9.26 -7.06
N GLY A 85 -8.23 -10.58 -7.06
CA GLY A 85 -8.40 -11.36 -5.85
C GLY A 85 -7.62 -12.66 -5.84
N LEU A 86 -7.56 -13.24 -4.65
CA LEU A 86 -6.99 -14.55 -4.38
C LEU A 86 -7.94 -15.35 -3.49
N ARG A 87 -8.29 -16.55 -3.93
CA ARG A 87 -9.01 -17.54 -3.13
C ARG A 87 -8.04 -18.58 -2.63
N TYR A 88 -8.09 -18.89 -1.35
CA TYR A 88 -7.20 -19.88 -0.75
C TYR A 88 -7.85 -20.60 0.43
N MET A 89 -7.37 -21.81 0.69
CA MET A 89 -7.85 -22.63 1.78
C MET A 89 -6.95 -22.48 3.02
N VAL A 90 -7.58 -22.33 4.18
CA VAL A 90 -6.90 -22.30 5.49
C VAL A 90 -7.32 -23.52 6.31
N SER A 91 -6.34 -24.19 6.91
CA SER A 91 -6.58 -25.30 7.83
C SER A 91 -6.62 -24.78 9.27
N LEU A 92 -7.74 -24.96 9.97
CA LEU A 92 -7.89 -24.53 11.36
C LEU A 92 -7.35 -25.61 12.31
N PRO A 93 -6.26 -25.36 13.06
CA PRO A 93 -5.59 -26.39 13.85
C PRO A 93 -6.46 -26.94 14.98
N PHE A 94 -7.39 -26.14 15.52
CA PHE A 94 -8.18 -26.50 16.70
C PHE A 94 -9.54 -27.15 16.38
N VAL A 95 -10.07 -26.97 15.17
CA VAL A 95 -11.46 -27.35 14.84
C VAL A 95 -11.53 -28.55 13.87
N ARG A 96 -10.38 -29.09 13.42
CA ARG A 96 -10.31 -30.10 12.32
C ARG A 96 -11.19 -29.71 11.11
N GLY A 97 -11.37 -28.41 10.90
CA GLY A 97 -12.15 -27.83 9.81
C GLY A 97 -11.23 -27.13 8.83
N LYS A 98 -11.69 -27.04 7.58
CA LYS A 98 -11.04 -26.24 6.55
C LYS A 98 -12.00 -25.12 6.16
N VAL A 99 -11.46 -23.92 6.04
CA VAL A 99 -12.22 -22.76 5.61
C VAL A 99 -11.66 -22.26 4.29
N THR A 100 -12.55 -21.82 3.42
CA THR A 100 -12.21 -21.14 2.19
C THR A 100 -12.28 -19.66 2.47
N LYS A 101 -11.20 -18.96 2.11
CA LYS A 101 -11.13 -17.52 2.19
C LYS A 101 -10.96 -16.95 0.80
N GLN A 102 -11.57 -15.81 0.56
CA GLN A 102 -11.30 -15.01 -0.61
C GLN A 102 -10.88 -13.62 -0.16
N PHE A 103 -9.76 -13.21 -0.70
CA PHE A 103 -9.19 -11.89 -0.58
C PHE A 103 -9.45 -11.16 -1.89
N TYR A 104 -9.96 -9.94 -1.86
CA TYR A 104 -10.08 -9.11 -3.06
C TYR A 104 -10.09 -7.63 -2.70
N ILE A 105 -9.76 -6.77 -3.67
CA ILE A 105 -9.93 -5.33 -3.56
C ILE A 105 -11.12 -4.90 -4.39
N ASP A 106 -12.00 -4.13 -3.78
CA ASP A 106 -13.14 -3.49 -4.43
C ASP A 106 -13.29 -2.06 -3.93
N GLU A 107 -13.47 -1.10 -4.83
CA GLU A 107 -13.50 0.35 -4.56
C GLU A 107 -12.37 0.84 -3.63
N GLY A 108 -11.15 0.32 -3.80
CA GLY A 108 -10.00 0.66 -2.96
C GLY A 108 -10.05 0.07 -1.55
N ARG A 109 -11.05 -0.72 -1.21
CA ARG A 109 -11.14 -1.43 0.07
C ARG A 109 -10.74 -2.89 -0.11
N LEU A 110 -9.97 -3.37 0.85
CA LEU A 110 -9.59 -4.77 0.92
C LEU A 110 -10.66 -5.52 1.73
N PHE A 111 -11.24 -6.54 1.10
CA PHE A 111 -12.23 -7.41 1.69
C PHE A 111 -11.68 -8.81 1.84
N ILE A 112 -11.98 -9.42 2.99
CA ILE A 112 -11.72 -10.82 3.25
C ILE A 112 -13.00 -11.43 3.80
N TRP A 113 -13.54 -12.39 3.06
CA TRP A 113 -14.63 -13.22 3.54
C TRP A 113 -14.16 -14.65 3.81
N GLU A 114 -14.89 -15.32 4.69
CA GLU A 114 -14.66 -16.72 5.05
C GLU A 114 -15.95 -17.52 4.92
N LYS A 115 -15.82 -18.75 4.39
CA LYS A 115 -16.89 -19.76 4.43
C LYS A 115 -16.34 -21.15 4.74
N GLN A 116 -17.22 -22.06 5.16
CA GLN A 116 -16.86 -23.48 5.30
C GLN A 116 -16.46 -24.06 3.94
N SER A 117 -15.35 -24.77 3.89
CA SER A 117 -14.81 -25.25 2.62
C SER A 117 -15.72 -26.28 1.95
N GLY A 118 -16.06 -26.03 0.69
CA GLY A 118 -16.84 -26.91 -0.19
C GLY A 118 -16.01 -27.52 -1.33
N GLN A 119 -16.52 -28.59 -1.95
CA GLN A 119 -15.86 -29.22 -3.11
C GLN A 119 -15.85 -28.32 -4.36
N GLY A 120 -16.79 -27.37 -4.47
CA GLY A 120 -16.89 -26.45 -5.61
C GLY A 120 -15.98 -25.22 -5.52
N ASP A 121 -15.32 -24.98 -4.39
CA ASP A 121 -14.56 -23.74 -4.15
C ASP A 121 -13.28 -23.63 -5.00
N PHE A 122 -12.78 -24.76 -5.51
CA PHE A 122 -11.54 -24.89 -6.27
C PHE A 122 -11.73 -25.89 -7.42
N PRO A 123 -12.37 -25.47 -8.53
CA PRO A 123 -12.55 -26.33 -9.70
C PRO A 123 -11.21 -26.71 -10.33
N ALA A 124 -11.11 -27.94 -10.86
CA ALA A 124 -9.87 -28.47 -11.44
C ALA A 124 -9.50 -27.83 -12.78
N ASP A 125 -10.49 -27.29 -13.50
CA ASP A 125 -10.31 -26.59 -14.78
C ASP A 125 -10.18 -25.08 -14.50
N SER A 126 -8.94 -24.67 -14.27
CA SER A 126 -8.53 -23.36 -13.74
C SER A 126 -8.58 -22.22 -14.77
N THR A 127 -9.75 -21.94 -15.36
CA THR A 127 -9.98 -20.61 -15.92
C THR A 127 -10.49 -19.74 -14.78
N ALA A 128 -9.57 -18.97 -14.20
CA ALA A 128 -9.77 -18.03 -13.09
C ALA A 128 -11.24 -17.71 -12.78
N ASP A 129 -11.70 -18.18 -11.62
CA ASP A 129 -13.07 -17.94 -11.15
C ASP A 129 -13.35 -16.43 -11.10
N VAL A 130 -14.54 -16.06 -11.56
CA VAL A 130 -15.07 -14.71 -11.36
C VAL A 130 -15.29 -14.50 -9.87
N ILE A 131 -15.01 -13.29 -9.36
CA ILE A 131 -15.29 -12.91 -7.97
C ILE A 131 -16.74 -13.28 -7.67
N GLU A 132 -16.91 -14.30 -6.83
CA GLU A 132 -18.24 -14.65 -6.32
C GLU A 132 -18.79 -13.43 -5.59
N SER A 133 -19.91 -12.91 -6.10
CA SER A 133 -20.68 -11.88 -5.42
C SER A 133 -21.07 -12.41 -4.06
N PHE A 134 -20.78 -11.61 -3.03
CA PHE A 134 -21.15 -11.85 -1.65
C PHE A 134 -22.57 -12.42 -1.55
N ASP A 135 -22.70 -13.69 -1.16
CA ASP A 135 -24.00 -14.27 -0.86
C ASP A 135 -24.24 -14.20 0.66
N LYS A 136 -25.51 -14.09 1.08
CA LYS A 136 -25.89 -13.79 2.48
C LYS A 136 -25.42 -14.83 3.52
N SER A 137 -24.80 -15.93 3.11
CA SER A 137 -24.24 -16.98 3.96
C SER A 137 -22.73 -16.84 4.25
N GLU A 138 -22.08 -15.79 3.75
CA GLU A 138 -20.64 -15.56 3.92
C GLU A 138 -20.39 -14.50 5.00
N ASP A 139 -19.43 -14.75 5.89
CA ASP A 139 -19.07 -13.80 6.95
C ASP A 139 -17.88 -12.94 6.47
N ILE A 140 -18.06 -11.61 6.44
CA ILE A 140 -16.93 -10.67 6.32
C ILE A 140 -16.15 -10.75 7.61
N ILE A 141 -15.01 -11.44 7.58
CA ILE A 141 -14.11 -11.54 8.72
C ILE A 141 -13.17 -10.34 8.83
N PHE A 142 -12.96 -9.61 7.73
CA PHE A 142 -12.14 -8.40 7.71
C PHE A 142 -12.50 -7.47 6.55
N SER A 143 -12.51 -6.17 6.83
CA SER A 143 -12.59 -5.10 5.83
C SER A 143 -11.66 -3.97 6.25
N SER A 144 -10.83 -3.49 5.33
CA SER A 144 -9.96 -2.34 5.57
C SER A 144 -10.71 -1.02 5.40
N SER A 145 -10.11 0.07 5.89
CA SER A 145 -10.41 1.40 5.37
C SER A 145 -10.08 1.46 3.87
N SER A 146 -10.78 2.32 3.12
CA SER A 146 -10.44 2.59 1.73
C SER A 146 -9.00 3.07 1.62
N PHE A 147 -8.29 2.51 0.66
CA PHE A 147 -7.02 3.00 0.15
C PHE A 147 -7.34 3.91 -1.03
N ASP A 148 -6.74 5.09 -1.04
CA ASP A 148 -7.01 6.08 -2.07
C ASP A 148 -6.13 5.76 -3.28
N HIS A 149 -6.77 5.57 -4.44
CA HIS A 149 -6.10 5.37 -5.72
C HIS A 149 -5.16 4.15 -5.80
N VAL A 150 -5.39 3.14 -4.97
CA VAL A 150 -4.66 1.87 -5.02
C VAL A 150 -5.44 0.85 -5.83
N ASP A 151 -4.77 0.21 -6.78
CA ASP A 151 -5.23 -0.97 -7.51
C ASP A 151 -4.25 -2.14 -7.24
N LEU A 152 -4.76 -3.36 -7.29
CA LEU A 152 -3.99 -4.57 -7.00
C LEU A 152 -4.26 -5.63 -8.06
N GLU A 153 -3.17 -6.20 -8.57
CA GLU A 153 -3.21 -7.30 -9.51
C GLU A 153 -2.37 -8.45 -9.00
N PHE A 154 -2.96 -9.64 -8.90
CA PHE A 154 -2.24 -10.88 -8.66
C PHE A 154 -1.75 -11.44 -10.00
N GLU A 155 -0.43 -11.57 -10.13
CA GLU A 155 0.23 -11.93 -11.38
C GLU A 155 0.30 -13.45 -11.56
N SER A 156 0.73 -14.19 -10.52
CA SER A 156 0.85 -15.65 -10.60
C SER A 156 0.88 -16.33 -9.22
N VAL A 157 0.62 -17.64 -9.23
CA VAL A 157 0.77 -18.54 -8.09
C VAL A 157 1.66 -19.70 -8.52
N ASP A 158 2.95 -19.62 -8.24
CA ASP A 158 3.95 -20.57 -8.72
C ASP A 158 4.94 -20.96 -7.61
N GLY A 159 5.33 -22.24 -7.58
CA GLY A 159 6.43 -22.72 -6.72
C GLY A 159 6.24 -22.42 -5.22
N GLY A 160 5.00 -22.35 -4.75
CA GLY A 160 4.68 -22.00 -3.36
C GLY A 160 4.85 -20.52 -3.04
N SER A 161 4.77 -19.64 -4.03
CA SER A 161 4.75 -18.19 -3.85
C SER A 161 3.60 -17.56 -4.63
N VAL A 162 3.09 -16.44 -4.12
CA VAL A 162 2.09 -15.61 -4.80
C VAL A 162 2.75 -14.30 -5.17
N SER A 163 2.74 -13.98 -6.46
CA SER A 163 3.28 -12.73 -7.01
C SER A 163 2.15 -11.73 -7.26
N TYR A 164 2.36 -10.47 -6.90
CA TYR A 164 1.36 -9.42 -7.09
C TYR A 164 2.01 -8.05 -7.33
N SER A 165 1.23 -7.16 -7.93
CA SER A 165 1.61 -5.78 -8.18
C SER A 165 0.57 -4.83 -7.59
N ILE A 166 1.04 -3.84 -6.83
CA ILE A 166 0.23 -2.76 -6.27
C ILE A 166 0.50 -1.51 -7.11
N MET A 167 -0.55 -0.97 -7.73
CA MET A 167 -0.51 0.25 -8.52
C MET A 167 -1.11 1.39 -7.72
N LEU A 168 -0.36 2.47 -7.53
CA LEU A 168 -0.84 3.71 -6.94
C LEU A 168 -0.95 4.77 -8.04
N SER A 169 -2.17 5.24 -8.30
CA SER A 169 -2.44 6.32 -9.24
C SER A 169 -2.44 7.66 -8.52
N SER A 170 -1.68 8.64 -9.02
CA SER A 170 -1.60 9.98 -8.43
C SER A 170 -1.66 11.02 -9.56
N PRO A 171 -2.05 12.28 -9.28
CA PRO A 171 -1.97 13.37 -10.26
C PRO A 171 -0.57 13.52 -10.88
N ASP A 172 0.48 13.13 -10.16
CA ASP A 172 1.88 13.20 -10.61
C ASP A 172 2.33 11.97 -11.44
N GLY A 173 1.45 10.98 -11.63
CA GLY A 173 1.72 9.74 -12.37
C GLY A 173 1.41 8.47 -11.58
N THR A 174 1.58 7.33 -12.24
CA THR A 174 1.34 6.00 -11.67
C THR A 174 2.65 5.38 -11.18
N ARG A 175 2.65 4.79 -9.98
CA ARG A 175 3.77 4.00 -9.46
C ARG A 175 3.31 2.56 -9.24
N THR A 176 4.12 1.61 -9.67
CA THR A 176 3.86 0.17 -9.51
C THR A 176 4.90 -0.43 -8.58
N HIS A 177 4.44 -1.09 -7.52
CA HIS A 177 5.26 -1.89 -6.63
C HIS A 177 4.97 -3.37 -6.87
N ARG A 178 5.99 -4.14 -7.24
CA ARG A 178 5.87 -5.60 -7.39
C ARG A 178 6.46 -6.30 -6.19
N SER A 179 5.73 -7.28 -5.68
CA SER A 179 6.10 -8.05 -4.49
C SER A 179 5.71 -9.52 -4.66
N SER A 180 6.27 -10.37 -3.82
CA SER A 180 5.97 -11.80 -3.81
C SER A 180 5.99 -12.32 -2.39
N VAL A 181 4.99 -13.11 -2.01
CA VAL A 181 4.92 -13.76 -0.71
C VAL A 181 5.17 -15.24 -0.87
N ARG A 182 6.17 -15.73 -0.14
CA ARG A 182 6.41 -17.17 -0.01
C ARG A 182 5.41 -17.76 0.97
N LEU A 183 4.70 -18.79 0.54
CA LEU A 183 3.71 -19.50 1.33
C LEU A 183 4.45 -20.51 2.22
N ILE A 184 4.69 -20.13 3.48
CA ILE A 184 5.55 -20.88 4.42
C ILE A 184 5.02 -22.29 4.69
N ASN A 185 3.71 -22.47 4.58
CA ASN A 185 3.08 -23.76 4.86
C ASN A 185 3.09 -24.69 3.65
N VAL A 186 3.41 -24.20 2.45
CA VAL A 186 3.42 -25.00 1.23
C VAL A 186 4.68 -25.88 1.20
N LYS A 187 4.49 -27.18 0.95
CA LYS A 187 5.56 -28.17 0.77
C LYS A 187 5.73 -28.56 -0.68
#